data_AF-A0A7V9H2N9-F1
#
_entry.id   AF-A0A7V9H2N9-F1
#
_cell.length_a   1.000
_cell.length_b   1.000
_cell.length_c   1.000
_cell.angle_alpha   90.00
_cell.angle_beta   90.00
_cell.angle_gamma   90.00
#
_symmetry.space_group_name_H-M   'P 1'
#
loop_
_entity.id
_entity.type
_entity.pdbx_description
1 polymer ?
#
loop_
_entity_poly.entity_id
_entity_poly.type
_entity_poly.pdbx_seq_one_letter_code
_entity_poly.pdbx_strand_id
1 'polypeptide(L)'
;LFSTGDGHAAQGDGEVCQTAIECPMERVELSLRLREDLHLKTPRALTPRGWISFGFHRDLDEAMFLAVEAMLDLMKDLLGLDRPRAMALASVAVDFHVTQVVNDVKGVHAILPHGAIR
;
A
#
# COMPACT_ATOMS: atom_id res chain seq x y z
N LEU A 1 4.77 -16.51 -11.32
CA LEU A 1 5.98 -16.00 -12.01
C LEU A 1 6.19 -14.56 -11.57
N PHE A 2 7.42 -14.14 -11.30
CA PHE A 2 7.76 -12.76 -10.88
C PHE A 2 8.33 -11.96 -12.06
N SER A 3 7.92 -10.70 -12.18
CA SER A 3 8.40 -9.73 -13.17
C SER A 3 8.39 -8.32 -12.57
N THR A 4 9.29 -7.44 -13.02
CA THR A 4 9.38 -6.04 -12.58
C THR A 4 9.86 -5.14 -13.73
N GLY A 5 9.52 -3.85 -13.66
CA GLY A 5 9.72 -2.83 -14.70
C GLY A 5 9.21 -1.48 -14.22
N ASP A 6 9.01 -0.53 -15.14
CA ASP A 6 8.37 0.78 -14.86
C ASP A 6 9.12 1.62 -13.82
N GLY A 7 10.38 1.94 -14.13
CA GLY A 7 11.25 2.68 -13.23
C GLY A 7 10.99 4.17 -13.28
N HIS A 8 10.85 4.81 -12.11
CA HIS A 8 10.62 6.26 -12.00
C HIS A 8 11.71 6.94 -11.18
N ALA A 9 12.23 8.07 -11.66
CA ALA A 9 13.15 8.91 -10.90
C ALA A 9 12.42 9.79 -9.87
N ALA A 10 11.17 10.18 -10.16
CA ALA A 10 10.29 10.88 -9.24
C ALA A 10 8.83 10.71 -9.66
N GLN A 11 7.95 10.51 -8.68
CA GLN A 11 6.50 10.44 -8.83
C GLN A 11 5.84 11.07 -7.59
N GLY A 12 4.74 11.80 -7.79
CA GLY A 12 3.87 12.27 -6.70
C GLY A 12 2.61 11.41 -6.57
N ASP A 13 1.92 11.56 -5.45
CA ASP A 13 0.62 10.91 -5.23
C ASP A 13 -0.35 11.26 -6.37
N GLY A 14 -0.94 10.22 -6.97
CA GLY A 14 -1.95 10.35 -8.01
C GLY A 14 -1.42 10.23 -9.45
N GLU A 15 -0.14 10.47 -9.72
CA GLU A 15 0.44 10.36 -11.08
C GLU A 15 -0.39 11.15 -12.13
N VAL A 16 -0.88 12.34 -11.77
CA VAL A 16 -2.02 12.98 -12.44
C VAL A 16 -1.82 13.32 -13.93
N CYS A 17 -0.58 13.42 -14.42
CA CYS A 17 -0.27 13.65 -15.83
C CYS A 17 0.04 12.36 -16.59
N GLN A 18 -0.44 11.21 -16.10
CA GLN A 18 -0.32 9.87 -16.69
C GLN A 18 1.08 9.25 -16.65
N THR A 19 2.09 10.03 -16.31
CA THR A 19 3.49 9.59 -16.32
C THR A 19 4.21 10.19 -15.14
N ALA A 20 5.26 9.51 -14.72
CA ALA A 20 6.25 10.02 -13.78
C ALA A 20 7.45 10.62 -14.54
N ILE A 21 8.55 10.89 -13.82
CA ILE A 21 9.85 11.01 -14.50
C ILE A 21 10.32 9.59 -14.84
N GLU A 22 9.88 9.09 -16.00
CA GLU A 22 10.21 7.77 -16.52
C GLU A 22 11.73 7.60 -16.67
N CYS A 23 12.28 6.52 -16.11
CA CYS A 23 13.73 6.31 -16.03
C CYS A 23 14.11 4.84 -16.24
N PRO A 24 15.04 4.53 -17.16
CA PRO A 24 15.56 3.17 -17.30
C PRO A 24 16.31 2.74 -16.04
N MET A 25 16.04 1.53 -15.59
CA MET A 25 16.74 0.92 -14.45
C MET A 25 17.97 0.15 -14.95
N GLU A 26 19.17 0.69 -14.70
CA GLU A 26 20.42 0.02 -15.08
C GLU A 26 20.67 -1.26 -14.25
N ARG A 27 20.37 -1.20 -12.94
CA ARG A 27 20.53 -2.34 -12.01
C ARG A 27 19.47 -2.29 -10.91
N VAL A 28 18.78 -3.41 -10.70
CA VAL A 28 17.88 -3.63 -9.57
C VAL A 28 18.30 -4.91 -8.87
N GLU A 29 18.60 -4.83 -7.57
CA GLU A 29 18.94 -5.99 -6.75
C GLU A 29 17.73 -6.43 -5.92
N LEU A 30 17.29 -7.67 -6.12
CA LEU A 30 16.13 -8.23 -5.44
C LEU A 30 16.50 -9.56 -4.78
N SER A 31 16.02 -9.77 -3.56
CA SER A 31 16.08 -11.05 -2.86
C SER A 31 14.67 -11.59 -2.70
N LEU A 32 14.39 -12.75 -3.29
CA LEU A 32 13.09 -13.39 -3.22
C LEU A 32 13.12 -14.52 -2.19
N ARG A 33 12.13 -14.54 -1.29
CA ARG A 33 11.94 -15.60 -0.30
C ARG A 33 10.47 -16.03 -0.32
N LEU A 34 10.23 -17.33 -0.35
CA LEU A 34 8.89 -17.88 -0.24
C LEU A 34 8.46 -17.93 1.23
N ARG A 35 7.21 -17.52 1.51
CA ARG A 35 6.58 -17.55 2.83
C ARG A 35 5.23 -18.24 2.71
N GLU A 36 5.17 -19.48 3.17
CA GLU A 36 3.95 -20.31 3.10
C GLU A 36 2.96 -19.99 4.22
N ASP A 37 3.40 -19.27 5.24
CA ASP A 37 2.60 -18.88 6.39
C ASP A 37 1.74 -17.63 6.16
N LEU A 38 2.02 -16.88 5.08
CA LEU A 38 1.32 -15.63 4.76
C LEU A 38 0.15 -15.85 3.80
N HIS A 39 -1.05 -15.48 4.24
CA HIS A 39 -2.28 -15.54 3.45
C HIS A 39 -2.76 -14.12 3.15
N LEU A 40 -2.24 -13.54 2.07
CA LEU A 40 -2.48 -12.14 1.71
C LEU A 40 -3.56 -12.01 0.63
N LYS A 41 -4.53 -11.11 0.84
CA LYS A 41 -5.52 -10.72 -0.19
C LYS A 41 -5.00 -9.62 -1.10
N THR A 42 -4.21 -8.70 -0.54
CA THR A 42 -3.60 -7.57 -1.24
C THR A 42 -2.12 -7.43 -0.86
N PRO A 43 -1.31 -6.75 -1.66
CA PRO A 43 0.08 -6.48 -1.33
C PRO A 43 0.22 -5.72 -0.01
N ARG A 44 1.34 -5.94 0.67
CA ARG A 44 1.76 -5.19 1.86
C ARG A 44 3.23 -4.82 1.72
N ALA A 45 3.64 -3.66 2.22
CA ALA A 45 5.04 -3.26 2.24
C ALA A 45 5.46 -2.81 3.64
N LEU A 46 6.69 -3.15 4.03
CA LEU A 46 7.35 -2.61 5.21
C LEU A 46 8.41 -1.62 4.74
N THR A 47 8.27 -0.37 5.16
CA THR A 47 9.18 0.72 4.78
C THR A 47 9.77 1.38 6.02
N PRO A 48 10.79 2.24 5.89
CA PRO A 48 11.27 3.05 7.01
C PRO A 48 10.22 3.98 7.61
N ARG A 49 9.18 4.37 6.85
CA ARG A 49 8.08 5.22 7.35
C ARG A 49 7.05 4.44 8.15
N GLY A 50 6.83 3.18 7.81
CA GLY A 50 5.74 2.40 8.38
C GLY A 50 5.37 1.19 7.54
N TRP A 51 4.34 0.52 8.01
CA TRP A 51 3.66 -0.53 7.26
C TRP A 51 2.68 0.09 6.25
N ILE A 52 2.61 -0.51 5.06
CA ILE A 52 1.74 -0.05 3.98
C ILE A 52 0.82 -1.19 3.54
N SER A 53 -0.46 -0.88 3.42
CA SER A 53 -1.45 -1.72 2.72
C SER A 53 -2.00 -0.98 1.49
N PHE A 54 -2.60 -1.73 0.57
CA PHE A 54 -3.09 -1.19 -0.69
C PHE A 54 -4.53 -1.62 -0.98
N GLY A 55 -5.27 -0.72 -1.62
CA GLY A 55 -6.55 -0.99 -2.27
C GLY A 55 -6.49 -0.56 -3.73
N PHE A 56 -7.03 -1.39 -4.61
CA PHE A 56 -7.02 -1.18 -6.06
C PHE A 56 -8.38 -1.46 -6.65
N HIS A 57 -8.95 -0.49 -7.34
CA HIS A 57 -10.24 -0.62 -8.00
C HIS A 57 -10.39 0.43 -9.12
N ARG A 58 -11.29 0.19 -10.09
CA ARG A 58 -11.58 1.16 -11.18
C ARG A 58 -12.16 2.47 -10.65
N ASP A 59 -12.89 2.37 -9.55
CA ASP A 59 -13.44 3.47 -8.78
C ASP A 59 -12.53 3.79 -7.57
N LEU A 60 -12.28 5.08 -7.33
CA LEU A 60 -11.33 5.51 -6.30
C LEU A 60 -11.89 5.35 -4.88
N ASP A 61 -13.20 5.50 -4.70
CA ASP A 61 -13.84 5.34 -3.38
C ASP A 61 -13.82 3.87 -2.97
N GLU A 62 -14.07 2.97 -3.93
CA GLU A 62 -13.91 1.52 -3.71
C GLU A 62 -12.43 1.15 -3.45
N ALA A 63 -11.47 1.78 -4.15
CA ALA A 63 -10.05 1.56 -3.86
C ALA A 63 -9.69 2.01 -2.44
N MET A 64 -10.25 3.13 -1.97
CA MET A 64 -10.11 3.60 -0.60
C MET A 64 -10.69 2.61 0.40
N PHE A 65 -11.91 2.11 0.18
CA PHE A 65 -12.53 1.09 1.03
C PHE A 65 -11.66 -0.18 1.15
N LEU A 66 -11.13 -0.65 0.03
CA LEU A 66 -10.22 -1.81 0.01
C LEU A 66 -8.90 -1.54 0.75
N ALA A 67 -8.36 -0.32 0.66
CA ALA A 67 -7.15 0.07 1.38
C ALA A 67 -7.39 0.08 2.90
N VAL A 68 -8.56 0.57 3.35
CA VAL A 68 -8.99 0.52 4.75
C VAL A 68 -9.09 -0.94 5.20
N GLU A 69 -9.85 -1.78 4.50
CA GLU A 69 -10.01 -3.20 4.85
C GLU A 69 -8.66 -3.92 4.96
N ALA A 70 -7.76 -3.68 4.01
CA ALA A 70 -6.43 -4.25 4.01
C ALA A 70 -5.58 -3.77 5.20
N MET A 71 -5.73 -2.49 5.61
CA MET A 71 -5.06 -1.96 6.80
C MET A 71 -5.64 -2.55 8.08
N LEU A 72 -6.96 -2.73 8.18
CA LEU A 72 -7.57 -3.35 9.35
C LEU A 72 -7.13 -4.81 9.54
N ASP A 73 -7.07 -5.57 8.45
CA ASP A 73 -6.52 -6.93 8.45
C ASP A 73 -5.04 -6.91 8.90
N LEU A 74 -4.24 -5.94 8.43
CA LEU A 74 -2.84 -5.78 8.84
C LEU A 74 -2.69 -5.40 10.32
N MET A 75 -3.50 -4.46 10.83
CA MET A 75 -3.50 -4.06 12.23
C MET A 75 -3.90 -5.20 13.16
N LYS A 76 -4.87 -6.03 12.73
CA LYS A 76 -5.21 -7.26 13.46
C LYS A 76 -4.01 -8.21 13.52
N ASP A 77 -3.35 -8.45 12.39
CA ASP A 77 -2.23 -9.39 12.31
C ASP A 77 -1.02 -8.91 13.14
N LEU A 78 -0.73 -7.61 13.13
CA LEU A 78 0.43 -7.04 13.82
C LEU A 78 0.19 -6.73 15.30
N LEU A 79 -1.01 -6.25 15.65
CA LEU A 79 -1.31 -5.67 16.96
C LEU A 79 -2.39 -6.45 17.73
N GLY A 80 -2.99 -7.48 17.13
CA GLY A 80 -4.04 -8.27 17.77
C GLY A 80 -5.35 -7.51 18.00
N LEU A 81 -5.55 -6.39 17.29
CA LEU A 81 -6.76 -5.55 17.45
C LEU A 81 -7.99 -6.21 16.83
N ASP A 82 -9.14 -6.04 17.49
CA ASP A 82 -10.43 -6.31 16.86
C ASP A 82 -10.77 -5.23 15.83
N ARG A 83 -11.71 -5.55 14.92
CA ARG A 83 -12.05 -4.65 13.81
C ARG A 83 -12.57 -3.27 14.26
N PRO A 84 -13.47 -3.17 15.27
CA PRO A 84 -13.92 -1.85 15.75
C PRO A 84 -12.80 -0.98 16.30
N ARG A 85 -11.89 -1.54 17.11
CA ARG A 85 -10.74 -0.78 17.65
C ARG A 85 -9.75 -0.43 16.55
N ALA A 86 -9.48 -1.35 15.64
CA ALA A 86 -8.61 -1.09 14.49
C ALA A 86 -9.18 0.05 13.64
N MET A 87 -10.49 0.06 13.38
CA MET A 87 -11.16 1.14 12.63
C MET A 87 -11.03 2.49 13.32
N ALA A 88 -11.32 2.55 14.63
CA ALA A 88 -11.22 3.79 15.39
C ALA A 88 -9.79 4.34 15.41
N LEU A 89 -8.79 3.47 15.57
CA LEU A 89 -7.37 3.85 15.56
C LEU A 89 -6.90 4.24 14.15
N ALA A 90 -7.29 3.50 13.12
CA ALA A 90 -6.94 3.82 11.73
C ALA A 90 -7.37 5.25 11.36
N SER A 91 -8.56 5.67 11.81
CA SER A 91 -9.07 7.02 11.53
C SER A 91 -8.21 8.18 12.07
N VAL A 92 -7.35 7.92 13.05
CA VAL A 92 -6.54 8.97 13.72
C VAL A 92 -5.03 8.74 13.64
N ALA A 93 -4.60 7.54 13.23
CA ALA A 93 -3.20 7.13 13.26
C ALA A 93 -2.69 6.56 11.93
N VAL A 94 -3.55 6.42 10.92
CA VAL A 94 -3.17 5.91 9.59
C VAL A 94 -3.39 7.00 8.55
N ASP A 95 -2.36 7.23 7.73
CA ASP A 95 -2.41 8.17 6.61
C ASP A 95 -2.85 7.44 5.34
N PHE A 96 -3.78 8.00 4.58
CA PHE A 96 -4.24 7.43 3.30
C PHE A 96 -3.84 8.35 2.15
N HIS A 97 -3.25 7.75 1.13
CA HIS A 97 -2.66 8.45 0.00
C HIS A 97 -3.12 7.81 -1.31
N VAL A 98 -3.40 8.63 -2.32
CA VAL A 98 -3.73 8.14 -3.65
C VAL A 98 -2.44 7.71 -4.35
N THR A 99 -2.33 6.43 -4.67
CA THR A 99 -1.16 5.88 -5.36
C THR A 99 -1.09 6.40 -6.80
N GLN A 100 -2.17 6.22 -7.56
CA GLN A 100 -2.36 6.75 -8.91
C GLN A 100 -3.85 6.76 -9.28
N VAL A 101 -4.24 7.62 -10.24
CA VAL A 101 -5.62 7.71 -10.75
C VAL A 101 -5.76 7.52 -12.26
N VAL A 102 -4.63 7.34 -12.95
CA VAL A 102 -4.53 7.46 -14.41
C VAL A 102 -4.60 6.12 -15.15
N ASN A 103 -4.44 5.02 -14.42
CA ASN A 103 -4.60 3.68 -14.98
C ASN A 103 -6.07 3.23 -14.97
N ASP A 104 -6.39 2.18 -15.74
CA ASP A 104 -7.71 1.54 -15.74
C ASP A 104 -8.18 1.15 -14.32
N VAL A 105 -7.24 0.71 -13.50
CA VAL A 105 -7.42 0.42 -12.07
C VAL A 105 -6.67 1.49 -11.30
N LYS A 106 -7.36 2.21 -10.42
CA LYS A 106 -6.79 3.25 -9.54
C LYS A 106 -6.31 2.63 -8.23
N GLY A 107 -5.45 3.34 -7.52
CA GLY A 107 -4.87 2.84 -6.28
C GLY A 107 -4.92 3.85 -5.13
N VAL A 108 -5.19 3.34 -3.94
CA VAL A 108 -4.99 4.04 -2.66
C VAL A 108 -4.09 3.17 -1.79
N HIS A 109 -3.15 3.78 -1.08
CA HIS A 109 -2.33 3.10 -0.09
C HIS A 109 -2.49 3.75 1.28
N ALA A 110 -2.49 2.92 2.31
CA ALA A 110 -2.59 3.34 3.69
C ALA A 110 -1.25 3.12 4.39
N ILE A 111 -0.79 4.07 5.19
CA ILE A 111 0.47 4.03 5.92
C ILE A 111 0.17 4.05 7.41
N LEU A 112 0.56 2.98 8.12
CA LEU A 112 0.61 2.94 9.58
C LEU A 112 2.03 3.29 10.03
N PRO A 113 2.30 4.50 10.54
CA PRO A 113 3.63 4.90 10.95
C PRO A 113 4.14 4.04 12.12
N HIS A 114 5.46 3.81 12.16
CA HIS A 114 6.07 3.08 13.27
C HIS A 114 5.82 3.78 14.61
N GLY A 115 5.35 3.01 15.59
CA GLY A 115 5.11 3.53 16.95
C GLY A 115 3.91 4.48 17.08
N ALA A 116 3.08 4.61 16.05
CA ALA A 116 1.86 5.43 16.09
C ALA A 116 0.81 4.89 17.10
N ILE A 117 0.82 3.58 17.33
CA ILE A 117 -0.06 2.89 18.27
C ILE A 117 0.84 2.15 19.28
N ARG A 118 0.59 2.36 20.58
CA ARG A 118 1.35 1.80 21.71
C ARG A 118 0.46 0.97 22.61
#